data_AF-A0A0F5PHC8-F1
#
_entry.id   AF-A0A0F5PHC8-F1
#
_cell.length_a   1.000
_cell.length_b   1.000
_cell.length_c   1.000
_cell.angle_alpha   90.00
_cell.angle_beta   90.00
_cell.angle_gamma   90.00
#
_symmetry.space_group_name_H-M   'P 1'
#
loop_
_entity.id
_entity.type
_entity.pdbx_description
1 polymer ?
#
loop_
_entity_poly.entity_id
_entity_poly.type
_entity_poly.pdbx_seq_one_letter_code
_entity_poly.pdbx_strand_id
1 'polypeptide(L)'
;VIPTRPSPHDLRAVGATVDLCERANKPLMFVVNAGTPKARITSEAAIALSQHGTVARITLHNRTEFAASMIDGRTVMEVNPGGRSAAEVEQLWAYISDRLEKNFRRTVLGAMGNWSGASFGRRVAGR
;
A
#
# COMPACT_ATOMS: atom_id res chain seq x y z
N VAL A 1 3.20 -2.40 -0.03
CA VAL A 1 1.74 -2.67 0.04
C VAL A 1 1.57 -4.12 0.44
N ILE A 2 0.70 -4.42 1.40
CA ILE A 2 0.47 -5.77 1.94
C ILE A 2 -0.98 -6.15 1.65
N PRO A 3 -1.27 -6.92 0.59
CA PRO A 3 -2.60 -7.43 0.34
C PRO A 3 -2.93 -8.52 1.36
N THR A 4 -4.07 -8.40 2.04
CA THR A 4 -4.48 -9.35 3.07
C THR A 4 -5.93 -9.75 2.84
N ARG A 5 -6.20 -11.05 2.75
CA ARG A 5 -7.58 -11.54 2.69
C ARG A 5 -8.22 -11.52 4.08
N PRO A 6 -9.53 -11.22 4.20
CA PRO A 6 -10.22 -11.22 5.49
C PRO A 6 -10.44 -12.67 5.96
N SER A 7 -9.35 -13.35 6.35
CA SER A 7 -9.35 -14.71 6.85
C SER A 7 -8.47 -14.82 8.11
N PRO A 8 -8.79 -15.74 9.04
CA PRO A 8 -7.99 -15.93 10.25
C PRO A 8 -6.55 -16.37 9.99
N HIS A 9 -6.30 -17.09 8.88
CA HIS A 9 -4.95 -17.48 8.51
C HIS A 9 -4.13 -16.26 8.07
N ASP A 10 -4.69 -15.45 7.19
CA ASP A 10 -3.98 -14.29 6.63
C ASP A 10 -3.74 -13.23 7.70
N LEU A 11 -4.71 -12.97 8.59
CA LEU A 11 -4.54 -12.03 9.70
C LEU A 11 -3.44 -12.46 10.68
N ARG A 12 -3.26 -13.76 10.93
CA ARG A 12 -2.14 -14.25 11.75
C ARG A 12 -0.78 -14.05 11.07
N ALA A 13 -0.73 -14.13 9.74
CA ALA A 13 0.51 -14.01 8.97
C ALA A 13 0.99 -12.55 8.81
N VAL A 14 0.10 -11.57 9.01
CA VAL A 14 0.41 -10.13 8.83
C VAL A 14 1.58 -9.67 9.70
N GLY A 15 1.65 -10.12 10.96
CA GLY A 15 2.67 -9.69 11.91
C GLY A 15 4.09 -9.86 11.38
N ALA A 16 4.42 -11.04 10.84
CA ALA A 16 5.74 -11.30 10.27
C ALA A 16 6.09 -10.37 9.08
N THR A 17 5.10 -9.96 8.29
CA THR A 17 5.31 -9.05 7.16
C THR A 17 5.52 -7.60 7.64
N VAL A 18 4.81 -7.21 8.70
CA VAL A 18 4.99 -5.91 9.37
C VAL A 18 6.40 -5.81 9.94
N ASP A 19 6.83 -6.81 10.72
CA ASP A 19 8.17 -6.86 11.30
C ASP A 19 9.26 -6.72 10.24
N LEU A 20 9.08 -7.37 9.07
CA LEU A 20 10.02 -7.26 7.96
C LEU A 20 10.07 -5.82 7.40
N CYS A 21 8.92 -5.18 7.22
CA CYS A 21 8.86 -3.79 6.74
C CYS A 21 9.48 -2.81 7.73
N GLU A 22 9.25 -3.00 9.03
CA GLU A 22 9.83 -2.20 10.10
C GLU A 22 11.36 -2.34 10.14
N ARG A 23 11.87 -3.58 10.13
CA ARG A 23 13.32 -3.85 10.07
C ARG A 23 13.99 -3.26 8.83
N ALA A 24 13.30 -3.26 7.70
CA ALA A 24 13.77 -2.67 6.46
C ALA A 24 13.61 -1.13 6.41
N ASN A 25 13.01 -0.51 7.44
CA ASN A 25 12.64 0.90 7.50
C ASN A 25 11.87 1.36 6.24
N LYS A 26 10.90 0.54 5.80
CA LYS A 26 10.07 0.83 4.63
C LYS A 26 8.63 1.13 5.04
N PRO A 27 8.03 2.20 4.49
CA PRO A 27 6.63 2.50 4.77
C PRO A 27 5.72 1.39 4.21
N LEU A 28 4.75 0.96 5.02
CA LEU A 28 3.78 -0.06 4.64
C LEU A 28 2.36 0.47 4.56
N MET A 29 1.51 -0.29 3.89
CA MET A 29 0.06 -0.10 3.89
C MET A 29 -0.63 -1.42 3.61
N PHE A 30 -1.81 -1.62 4.18
CA PHE A 30 -2.64 -2.78 3.92
C PHE A 30 -3.69 -2.50 2.85
N VAL A 31 -4.04 -3.55 2.12
CA VAL A 31 -5.21 -3.59 1.23
C VAL A 31 -6.01 -4.83 1.58
N VAL A 32 -7.31 -4.67 1.86
CA VAL A 32 -8.20 -5.82 2.03
C VAL A 32 -8.43 -6.42 0.64
N ASN A 33 -7.93 -7.62 0.44
CA ASN A 33 -7.98 -8.35 -0.82
C ASN A 33 -8.97 -9.52 -0.74
N ALA A 34 -9.61 -9.91 -1.84
CA ALA A 34 -10.61 -10.98 -1.86
C ALA A 34 -11.72 -10.81 -0.79
N GLY A 35 -12.14 -9.56 -0.55
CA GLY A 35 -13.22 -9.26 0.38
C GLY A 35 -14.59 -9.68 -0.16
N THR A 36 -15.47 -10.16 0.71
CA THR A 36 -16.87 -10.41 0.33
C THR A 36 -17.68 -9.14 0.58
N PRO A 37 -18.43 -8.62 -0.42
CA PRO A 37 -19.25 -7.43 -0.25
C PRO A 37 -20.22 -7.59 0.92
N LYS A 38 -20.28 -6.58 1.80
CA LYS A 38 -21.17 -6.54 2.97
C LYS A 38 -20.91 -7.62 4.03
N ALA A 39 -19.86 -8.43 3.90
CA ALA A 39 -19.53 -9.42 4.93
C ALA A 39 -18.86 -8.74 6.13
N ARG A 40 -19.35 -9.06 7.33
CA ARG A 40 -18.84 -8.52 8.60
C ARG A 40 -17.34 -8.79 8.80
N ILE A 41 -16.87 -9.97 8.38
CA ILE A 41 -15.46 -10.34 8.47
C ILE A 41 -14.54 -9.41 7.66
N THR A 42 -15.03 -8.86 6.54
CA THR A 42 -14.28 -7.89 5.72
C THR A 42 -14.01 -6.61 6.51
N SER A 43 -15.03 -6.08 7.20
CA SER A 43 -14.88 -4.89 8.04
C SER A 43 -14.05 -5.17 9.30
N GLU A 44 -14.22 -6.33 9.94
CA GLU A 44 -13.43 -6.71 11.11
C GLU A 44 -11.94 -6.88 10.76
N ALA A 45 -11.64 -7.46 9.60
CA ALA A 45 -10.27 -7.54 9.09
C ALA A 45 -9.67 -6.15 8.86
N ALA A 46 -10.40 -5.21 8.27
CA ALA A 46 -9.92 -3.83 8.10
C ALA A 46 -9.59 -3.17 9.45
N ILE A 47 -10.45 -3.37 10.47
CA ILE A 47 -10.22 -2.88 11.83
C ILE A 47 -8.96 -3.51 12.43
N ALA A 48 -8.81 -4.83 12.35
CA ALA A 48 -7.64 -5.54 12.88
C ALA A 48 -6.35 -5.05 12.21
N LEU A 49 -6.34 -4.93 10.88
CA LEU A 49 -5.18 -4.44 10.12
C LEU A 49 -4.83 -2.99 10.48
N SER A 50 -5.80 -2.15 10.81
CA SER A 50 -5.58 -0.75 11.19
C SER A 50 -4.75 -0.59 12.47
N GLN A 51 -4.71 -1.62 13.32
CA GLN A 51 -3.88 -1.63 14.53
C GLN A 51 -2.38 -1.75 14.20
N HIS A 52 -2.05 -2.27 13.03
CA HIS A 52 -0.67 -2.50 12.59
C HIS A 52 -0.19 -1.52 11.52
N GLY A 53 -1.08 -0.69 10.97
CA GLY A 53 -0.70 0.30 9.96
C GLY A 53 -1.87 0.82 9.13
N THR A 54 -1.57 1.72 8.20
CA THR A 54 -2.59 2.35 7.36
C THR A 54 -3.26 1.32 6.45
N VAL A 55 -4.60 1.28 6.47
CA VAL A 55 -5.42 0.45 5.57
C VAL A 55 -5.99 1.34 4.46
N ALA A 56 -5.85 0.90 3.20
CA ALA A 56 -6.50 1.55 2.07
C ALA A 56 -8.03 1.45 2.21
N ARG A 57 -8.75 2.53 1.90
CA ARG A 57 -10.22 2.54 1.97
C ARG A 57 -10.88 1.64 0.90
N ILE A 58 -10.14 1.30 -0.14
CA ILE A 58 -10.61 0.48 -1.25
C ILE A 58 -10.40 -1.00 -0.88
N THR A 59 -11.47 -1.78 -0.95
CA THR A 59 -11.42 -3.24 -0.84
C THR A 59 -11.49 -3.85 -2.23
N LEU A 60 -10.56 -4.73 -2.56
CA LEU A 60 -10.66 -5.57 -3.76
C LEU A 60 -11.56 -6.75 -3.45
N HIS A 61 -12.73 -6.79 -4.09
CA HIS A 61 -13.70 -7.84 -3.82
C HIS A 61 -13.34 -9.14 -4.54
N ASN A 62 -13.70 -10.27 -3.93
CA ASN A 62 -13.53 -11.56 -4.59
C ASN A 62 -14.55 -11.69 -5.73
N ARG A 63 -14.08 -11.52 -6.97
CA ARG A 63 -14.89 -11.56 -8.19
C ARG A 63 -14.28 -12.54 -9.17
N THR A 64 -15.13 -13.29 -9.86
CA THR A 64 -14.72 -14.23 -10.91
C THR A 64 -14.03 -13.54 -12.09
N GLU A 65 -14.30 -12.26 -12.33
CA GLU A 65 -13.64 -11.45 -13.37
C GLU A 65 -12.11 -11.45 -13.22
N PHE A 66 -11.59 -11.40 -11.99
CA PHE A 66 -10.15 -11.49 -11.75
C PHE A 66 -9.58 -12.84 -12.18
N ALA A 67 -10.28 -13.94 -11.89
CA ALA A 67 -9.85 -15.27 -12.32
C ALA A 67 -10.00 -15.47 -13.83
N ALA A 68 -11.10 -14.98 -14.41
CA ALA A 68 -11.37 -15.09 -15.83
C ALA A 68 -10.36 -14.33 -16.68
N SER A 69 -9.95 -13.12 -16.26
CA SER A 69 -8.94 -12.35 -16.99
C SER A 69 -7.56 -13.03 -16.98
N MET A 70 -7.24 -13.78 -15.92
CA MET A 70 -5.98 -14.53 -15.84
C MET A 70 -5.89 -15.70 -16.82
N ILE A 71 -7.02 -16.22 -17.33
CA ILE A 71 -7.03 -17.39 -18.23
C ILE A 71 -6.25 -17.11 -19.52
N ASP A 72 -6.41 -15.92 -20.08
CA ASP A 72 -5.76 -15.50 -21.32
C ASP A 72 -4.70 -14.40 -21.11
N GLY A 73 -4.33 -14.14 -19.86
CA GLY A 73 -3.23 -13.23 -19.50
C GLY A 73 -3.60 -11.75 -19.50
N ARG A 74 -4.89 -11.41 -19.48
CA ARG A 74 -5.38 -10.03 -19.42
C ARG A 74 -5.68 -9.57 -18.00
N THR A 75 -5.85 -8.27 -17.85
CA THR A 75 -6.34 -7.62 -16.64
C THR A 75 -7.85 -7.42 -16.69
N VAL A 76 -8.49 -7.24 -15.53
CA VAL A 76 -9.92 -6.90 -15.45
C VAL A 76 -10.25 -5.58 -16.15
N MET A 77 -9.28 -4.66 -16.24
CA MET A 77 -9.42 -3.37 -16.93
C MET A 77 -9.46 -3.55 -18.45
N GLU A 78 -8.79 -4.57 -19.00
CA GLU A 78 -8.82 -4.90 -20.44
C GLU A 78 -10.03 -5.74 -20.82
N VAL A 79 -10.50 -6.61 -19.91
CA VAL A 79 -11.67 -7.47 -20.15
C VAL A 79 -12.97 -6.70 -20.01
N ASN A 80 -13.10 -5.89 -18.97
CA ASN A 80 -14.31 -5.12 -18.68
C ASN A 80 -13.95 -3.75 -18.06
N PRO A 81 -13.55 -2.75 -18.86
CA PRO A 81 -13.12 -1.45 -18.37
C PRO A 81 -14.17 -0.72 -17.52
N GLY A 82 -15.46 -0.88 -17.84
CA GLY A 82 -16.57 -0.30 -17.06
C GLY A 82 -17.02 -1.14 -15.86
N GLY A 83 -16.33 -2.26 -15.62
CA GLY A 83 -16.68 -3.22 -14.58
C GLY A 83 -16.33 -2.72 -13.18
N ARG A 84 -17.00 -3.26 -12.16
CA ARG A 84 -16.69 -2.96 -10.76
C ARG A 84 -15.26 -3.35 -10.38
N SER A 85 -14.74 -4.45 -10.94
CA SER A 85 -13.37 -4.90 -10.72
C SER A 85 -12.35 -3.87 -11.25
N ALA A 86 -12.57 -3.34 -12.45
CA ALA A 86 -11.73 -2.30 -13.02
C ALA A 86 -11.76 -1.02 -12.17
N ALA A 87 -12.96 -0.56 -11.80
CA ALA A 87 -13.12 0.61 -10.94
C ALA A 87 -12.46 0.46 -9.56
N GLU A 88 -12.49 -0.74 -8.96
CA GLU A 88 -11.81 -1.03 -7.69
C GLU A 88 -10.28 -0.93 -7.85
N VAL A 89 -9.72 -1.45 -8.95
CA VAL A 89 -8.27 -1.37 -9.25
C VAL A 89 -7.84 0.07 -9.53
N GLU A 90 -8.61 0.82 -10.32
CA GLU A 90 -8.33 2.23 -10.63
C GLU A 90 -8.30 3.11 -9.37
N GLN A 91 -9.30 2.95 -8.50
CA GLN A 91 -9.36 3.70 -7.24
C GLN A 91 -8.20 3.35 -6.31
N LEU A 92 -7.84 2.06 -6.24
CA LEU A 92 -6.69 1.62 -5.47
C LEU A 92 -5.38 2.19 -6.03
N TRP A 93 -5.22 2.19 -7.35
CA TRP A 93 -4.04 2.77 -8.00
C TRP A 93 -3.94 4.27 -7.75
N ALA A 94 -5.04 5.02 -7.91
CA ALA A 94 -5.08 6.46 -7.63
C ALA A 94 -4.63 6.76 -6.19
N TYR A 95 -5.12 5.98 -5.22
CA TYR A 95 -4.72 6.10 -3.82
C TYR A 95 -3.22 5.80 -3.61
N ILE A 96 -2.70 4.75 -4.25
CA ILE A 96 -1.28 4.39 -4.15
C ILE A 96 -0.40 5.45 -4.80
N SER A 97 -0.75 5.93 -5.99
CA SER A 97 0.02 6.92 -6.74
C SER A 97 0.16 8.22 -5.96
N ASP A 98 -0.95 8.76 -5.43
CA ASP A 98 -0.94 9.95 -4.57
C ASP A 98 -0.04 9.76 -3.33
N ARG A 99 -0.10 8.58 -2.71
CA ARG A 99 0.74 8.26 -1.56
C ARG A 99 2.22 8.16 -1.92
N LEU A 100 2.55 7.57 -3.07
CA LEU A 100 3.91 7.48 -3.58
C LEU A 100 4.49 8.88 -3.85
N GLU A 101 3.73 9.76 -4.50
CA GLU A 101 4.15 11.14 -4.75
C GLU A 101 4.44 11.90 -3.44
N LYS A 102 3.55 11.79 -2.45
CA LYS A 102 3.74 12.39 -1.12
C LYS A 102 4.99 11.86 -0.42
N ASN A 103 5.22 10.54 -0.46
CA ASN A 103 6.40 9.93 0.12
C ASN A 103 7.69 10.32 -0.61
N PHE A 104 7.65 10.41 -1.94
CA PHE A 104 8.77 10.87 -2.76
C PHE A 104 9.17 12.30 -2.38
N ARG A 105 8.19 13.23 -2.35
CA ARG A 105 8.43 14.62 -1.93
C ARG A 105 9.04 14.71 -0.54
N ARG A 106 8.52 13.93 0.43
CA ARG A 106 9.08 13.90 1.80
C ARG A 106 10.53 13.40 1.82
N THR A 107 10.82 12.35 1.05
CA THR A 107 12.17 11.75 1.00
C THR A 107 13.17 12.73 0.38
N VAL A 108 12.81 13.35 -0.75
CA VAL A 108 13.67 14.31 -1.44
C VAL A 108 13.90 15.56 -0.59
N LEU A 109 12.84 16.16 -0.04
CA LEU A 109 12.96 17.36 0.80
C LEU A 109 13.71 17.06 2.12
N GLY A 110 13.49 15.89 2.73
CA GLY A 110 14.23 15.45 3.91
C GLY A 110 15.72 15.24 3.63
N ALA A 111 16.07 14.67 2.47
CA ALA A 111 17.46 14.51 2.06
C ALA A 111 18.14 15.88 1.79
N MET A 112 17.43 16.83 1.18
CA MET A 112 17.94 18.19 0.92
C MET A 112 18.09 19.02 2.21
N GLY A 113 17.18 18.86 3.18
CA GLY A 113 17.28 19.52 4.49
C GLY A 113 18.46 19.06 5.35
N ASN A 114 18.96 17.83 5.11
CA ASN A 114 20.20 17.34 5.73
C ASN A 114 21.47 17.85 5.04
N TRP A 115 21.38 18.33 3.80
CA TRP A 115 22.52 18.84 3.03
C TRP A 115 22.90 20.28 3.39
N SER A 116 21.97 21.10 3.87
CA SER A 116 22.23 22.48 4.30
C SER A 116 23.10 22.60 5.57
N GLY A 117 23.37 21.49 6.26
CA GLY A 117 24.30 21.41 7.40
C GLY A 117 25.73 20.97 7.04
N ALA A 118 25.98 20.52 5.81
CA ALA A 118 27.30 20.08 5.36
C ALA A 118 27.99 21.19 4.56
N SER A 119 28.94 21.86 5.20
CA SER A 119 29.99 22.70 4.60
C SER A 119 29.59 24.08 4.05
N PHE A 120 29.29 25.02 4.94
CA PHE A 120 29.73 26.40 4.72
C PHE A 120 30.47 26.90 5.97
N GLY A 121 31.78 27.07 5.82
CA GLY A 121 32.58 27.93 6.71
C GLY A 121 33.14 27.28 7.97
N ARG A 122 34.32 26.68 7.86
CA ARG A 122 35.36 26.91 8.87
C ARG A 122 36.72 26.94 8.18
N ARG A 123 37.08 28.09 7.60
CA ARG A 123 38.50 28.37 7.33
C ARG A 123 39.18 28.49 8.69
N VAL A 124 40.10 27.57 8.96
CA VAL A 124 41.04 27.70 10.08
C VAL A 124 41.98 28.85 9.73
N ALA A 125 41.87 29.95 10.49
CA ALA A 125 42.81 31.06 10.45
C ALA A 125 43.70 30.98 11.71
N GLY A 126 45.02 30.97 11.50
CA GLY A 126 46.06 31.08 12.54
C GLY A 126 46.30 29.79 13.34
N ARG A 127 47.53 29.37 13.61
CA ARG A 127 48.75 30.14 13.90
C ARG A 127 49.99 29.32 13.52
#